data_AF-A0A956DND2-F1
#
_entry.id   AF-A0A956DND2-F1
#
_cell.length_a   1.000
_cell.length_b   1.000
_cell.length_c   1.000
_cell.angle_alpha   90.00
_cell.angle_beta   90.00
_cell.angle_gamma   90.00
#
_symmetry.space_group_name_H-M   'P 1'
#
loop_
_entity.id
_entity.type
_entity.pdbx_description
1 polymer ?
#
loop_
_entity_poly.entity_id
_entity_poly.type
_entity_poly.pdbx_seq_one_letter_code
_entity_poly.pdbx_strand_id
1 'polypeptide(L)'
;MKTPKRSWWLVAVGASMLLSAAAQADKRVATDLPTARLVAIPETLPESIAATTTVAGIFPALPPPEQRSRDGHYAVSLFLDRDRAEAHRRGDFSRFTPPAQDEPRRVAGPPCFVVAEGWSIQHRGRVSPVSAVQEPRISGVAKGSPAAARGGRPSGIAAVRLEVLSLDGPRGGELRFTHALFDTTTLGMQQVAEGSMRLALLAEGPGEVRVLAARDPEEPLVHLVITKPEYQGRGVTYLGRYARAQLGTESAHGDCGHLRLSLPTDPGIGSQGTVVIEVVEGDLPKLPGADVPHDQRPIVEVSVRELRVSVSASQSSSDAAPIVSAGFSWAGKAKRRQIY
;
A
#
# COMPACT_ATOMS: atom_id res chain seq x y z
N MET A 1 -81.74 -12.97 6.85
CA MET A 1 -80.31 -12.69 7.11
C MET A 1 -79.49 -13.31 5.98
N LYS A 2 -78.91 -12.47 5.12
CA LYS A 2 -78.20 -12.86 3.89
C LYS A 2 -76.69 -12.80 4.15
N THR A 3 -76.00 -13.93 3.97
CA THR A 3 -74.53 -14.00 3.97
C THR A 3 -73.98 -13.49 2.64
N PRO A 4 -72.94 -12.63 2.63
CA PRO A 4 -72.37 -12.11 1.40
C PRO A 4 -71.34 -13.08 0.80
N LYS A 5 -71.41 -13.24 -0.53
CA LYS A 5 -70.44 -13.94 -1.38
C LYS A 5 -69.08 -13.24 -1.32
N ARG A 6 -68.03 -13.96 -0.90
CA ARG A 6 -66.64 -13.51 -1.00
C ARG A 6 -66.15 -13.66 -2.44
N SER A 7 -65.95 -12.52 -3.12
CA SER A 7 -65.24 -12.43 -4.40
C SER A 7 -63.74 -12.63 -4.16
N TRP A 8 -63.16 -13.63 -4.81
CA TRP A 8 -61.71 -13.80 -4.94
C TRP A 8 -61.25 -12.90 -6.08
N TRP A 9 -60.60 -11.78 -5.75
CA TRP A 9 -59.84 -11.00 -6.72
C TRP A 9 -58.37 -11.36 -6.59
N LEU A 10 -57.80 -11.75 -7.73
CA LEU A 10 -56.38 -11.87 -8.01
C LEU A 10 -55.63 -10.62 -7.52
N VAL A 11 -54.59 -10.83 -6.71
CA VAL A 11 -53.46 -9.90 -6.61
C VAL A 11 -52.27 -10.63 -7.19
N ALA A 12 -52.07 -10.42 -8.48
CA ALA A 12 -50.91 -10.85 -9.23
C ALA A 12 -49.98 -9.65 -9.41
N VAL A 13 -48.69 -9.91 -9.24
CA VAL A 13 -47.55 -9.23 -9.90
C VAL A 13 -47.26 -7.81 -9.43
N GLY A 14 -46.26 -7.72 -8.57
CA GLY A 14 -45.52 -6.50 -8.26
C GLY A 14 -44.11 -6.78 -7.73
N ALA A 15 -43.50 -7.90 -8.11
CA ALA A 15 -42.08 -8.14 -7.90
C ALA A 15 -41.31 -7.42 -9.01
N SER A 16 -41.26 -6.09 -8.93
CA SER A 16 -40.33 -5.30 -9.74
C SER A 16 -38.93 -5.67 -9.31
N MET A 17 -38.32 -6.48 -10.17
CA MET A 17 -36.91 -6.82 -10.22
C MET A 17 -36.04 -5.58 -10.01
N LEU A 18 -35.59 -5.36 -8.79
CA LEU A 18 -34.27 -4.78 -8.53
C LEU A 18 -33.24 -5.86 -8.83
N LEU A 19 -33.10 -6.25 -10.11
CA LEU A 19 -31.85 -6.76 -10.60
C LEU A 19 -30.88 -5.57 -10.60
N SER A 20 -30.32 -5.28 -9.43
CA SER A 20 -28.98 -4.74 -9.38
C SER A 20 -28.16 -5.69 -10.25
N ALA A 21 -27.70 -5.20 -11.40
CA ALA A 21 -26.66 -5.87 -12.16
C ALA A 21 -25.48 -6.02 -11.20
N ALA A 22 -25.44 -7.14 -10.48
CA ALA A 22 -24.25 -7.66 -9.90
C ALA A 22 -23.38 -7.93 -11.13
N ALA A 23 -22.57 -6.93 -11.49
CA ALA A 23 -21.43 -7.14 -12.34
C ALA A 23 -20.78 -8.41 -11.80
N GLN A 24 -20.75 -9.46 -12.62
CA GLN A 24 -20.10 -10.72 -12.29
C GLN A 24 -18.67 -10.33 -11.93
N ALA A 25 -18.40 -10.24 -10.62
CA ALA A 25 -17.05 -10.09 -10.14
C ALA A 25 -16.38 -11.39 -10.57
N ASP A 26 -15.49 -11.30 -11.55
CA ASP A 26 -14.65 -12.40 -12.00
C ASP A 26 -13.82 -12.88 -10.81
N LYS A 27 -14.41 -13.79 -10.02
CA LYS A 27 -13.75 -14.39 -8.88
C LYS A 27 -12.80 -15.43 -9.43
N ARG A 28 -11.51 -15.08 -9.48
CA ARG A 28 -10.46 -16.02 -9.86
C ARG A 28 -9.95 -16.75 -8.63
N VAL A 29 -9.73 -18.05 -8.80
CA VAL A 29 -9.21 -18.95 -7.78
C VAL A 29 -7.92 -19.53 -8.32
N ALA A 30 -6.85 -19.47 -7.54
CA ALA A 30 -5.56 -20.05 -7.89
C ALA A 30 -5.11 -21.03 -6.81
N THR A 31 -4.53 -22.14 -7.25
CA THR A 31 -3.92 -23.17 -6.40
C THR A 31 -2.43 -23.36 -6.72
N ASP A 32 -2.00 -23.01 -7.93
CA ASP A 32 -0.61 -23.05 -8.37
C ASP A 32 0.01 -21.65 -8.30
N LEU A 33 0.52 -21.30 -7.12
CA LEU A 33 1.21 -20.03 -6.87
C LEU A 33 2.72 -20.24 -6.80
N PRO A 34 3.52 -19.30 -7.34
CA PRO A 34 4.97 -19.33 -7.16
C PRO A 34 5.32 -19.26 -5.68
N THR A 35 6.39 -19.96 -5.29
CA THR A 35 6.95 -19.87 -3.95
C THR A 35 7.85 -18.65 -3.83
N ALA A 36 7.71 -17.91 -2.75
CA ALA A 36 8.63 -16.84 -2.40
C ALA A 36 8.68 -16.64 -0.90
N ARG A 37 9.89 -16.43 -0.39
CA ARG A 37 10.14 -16.24 1.03
C ARG A 37 10.43 -14.78 1.32
N LEU A 38 9.78 -14.24 2.34
CA LEU A 38 10.18 -12.96 2.90
C LEU A 38 11.26 -13.18 3.96
N VAL A 39 12.37 -12.46 3.87
CA VAL A 39 13.46 -12.61 4.86
C VAL A 39 13.01 -11.97 6.18
N ALA A 40 13.11 -12.73 7.27
CA ALA A 40 12.82 -12.25 8.61
C ALA A 40 13.82 -11.17 9.04
N ILE A 41 13.33 -10.17 9.79
CA ILE A 41 14.20 -9.20 10.47
C ILE A 41 14.83 -9.91 11.68
N PRO A 42 16.15 -9.76 11.93
CA PRO A 42 16.82 -10.31 13.09
C PRO A 42 16.09 -9.97 14.39
N GLU A 43 15.94 -10.96 15.27
CA GLU A 43 15.36 -10.75 16.60
C GLU A 43 16.26 -9.88 17.48
N THR A 44 17.58 -9.94 17.23
CA THR A 44 18.59 -9.15 17.91
C THR A 44 18.93 -7.91 17.07
N LEU A 45 18.67 -6.74 17.65
CA LEU A 45 19.05 -5.45 17.07
C LEU A 45 20.41 -5.02 17.62
N PRO A 46 21.26 -4.36 16.81
CA PRO A 46 22.48 -3.74 17.32
C PRO A 46 22.13 -2.61 18.30
N GLU A 47 23.10 -2.16 19.09
CA GLU A 47 22.89 -1.04 20.02
C GLU A 47 22.87 0.32 19.29
N SER A 48 23.69 0.45 18.25
CA SER A 48 23.74 1.63 17.39
C SER A 48 24.29 1.25 16.01
N ILE A 49 23.96 2.05 15.00
CA ILE A 49 24.49 1.93 13.65
C ILE A 49 25.26 3.22 13.35
N ALA A 50 26.50 3.13 12.88
CA ALA A 50 27.29 4.34 12.59
C ALA A 50 26.63 5.19 11.49
N ALA A 51 26.71 6.52 11.60
CA ALA A 51 26.17 7.47 10.62
C ALA A 51 26.77 7.29 9.21
N THR A 52 27.97 6.70 9.11
CA THR A 52 28.65 6.39 7.85
C THR A 52 28.16 5.09 7.20
N THR A 53 27.47 4.23 7.95
CA THR A 53 26.87 3.01 7.41
C THR A 53 25.62 3.40 6.64
N THR A 54 25.58 3.05 5.35
CA THR A 54 24.49 3.41 4.44
C THR A 54 24.00 2.18 3.68
N VAL A 55 22.76 2.25 3.18
CA VAL A 55 22.16 1.21 2.34
C VAL A 55 21.80 1.84 1.01
N ALA A 56 22.21 1.22 -0.10
CA ALA A 56 21.90 1.72 -1.43
C ALA A 56 20.38 1.82 -1.64
N GLY A 57 19.92 2.93 -2.20
CA GLY A 57 18.49 3.19 -2.44
C GLY A 57 17.69 3.60 -1.20
N ILE A 58 18.31 3.77 -0.03
CA ILE A 58 17.65 4.27 1.19
C ILE A 58 18.49 5.37 1.83
N PHE A 59 18.04 6.62 1.68
CA PHE A 59 18.74 7.81 2.17
C PHE A 59 17.87 8.53 3.20
N PRO A 60 18.13 8.38 4.50
CA PRO A 60 17.43 9.14 5.53
C PRO A 60 17.88 10.60 5.52
N ALA A 61 16.94 11.51 5.69
CA ALA A 61 17.22 12.92 5.83
C ALA A 61 16.32 13.57 6.87
N LEU A 62 16.94 14.43 7.68
CA LEU A 62 16.24 15.34 8.56
C LEU A 62 15.78 16.57 7.78
N PRO A 63 14.66 17.18 8.16
CA PRO A 63 14.29 18.48 7.65
C PRO A 63 15.30 19.55 8.12
N PRO A 64 15.30 20.71 7.46
CA PRO A 64 16.10 21.86 7.86
C PRO A 64 15.82 22.24 9.32
N PRO A 65 16.80 22.78 10.06
CA PRO A 65 16.62 23.16 11.47
C PRO A 65 15.39 24.03 11.72
N GLU A 66 15.06 24.92 10.78
CA GLU A 66 13.92 25.85 10.87
C GLU A 66 12.56 25.15 10.82
N GLN A 67 12.51 23.92 10.28
CA GLN A 67 11.30 23.11 10.15
C GLN A 67 11.19 22.03 11.24
N ARG A 68 12.18 21.90 12.13
CA ARG A 68 12.11 20.97 13.26
C ARG A 68 11.21 21.58 14.32
N SER A 69 10.37 20.75 14.96
CA SER A 69 9.53 21.24 16.06
C SER A 69 10.42 21.81 17.17
N ARG A 70 9.97 22.92 17.77
CA ARG A 70 10.63 23.53 18.94
C ARG A 70 10.73 22.55 20.12
N ASP A 71 9.85 21.57 20.17
CA ASP A 71 9.78 20.55 21.22
C ASP A 71 10.79 19.39 21.01
N GLY A 72 11.70 19.52 20.04
CA GLY A 72 12.70 18.48 19.72
C GLY A 72 12.12 17.31 18.91
N HIS A 73 10.85 17.40 18.50
CA HIS A 73 10.22 16.43 17.62
C HIS A 73 10.58 16.72 16.16
N TYR A 74 11.08 15.71 15.47
CA TYR A 74 11.32 15.80 14.03
C TYR A 74 10.95 14.50 13.34
N ALA A 75 10.48 14.63 12.10
CA ALA A 75 10.32 13.51 11.20
C ALA A 75 11.63 13.31 10.44
N VAL A 76 12.13 12.07 10.40
CA VAL A 76 13.10 11.65 9.39
C VAL A 76 12.32 11.20 8.16
N SER A 77 12.65 11.74 7.01
CA SER A 77 12.10 11.29 5.73
C SER A 77 13.09 10.34 5.07
N LEU A 78 12.61 9.22 4.49
CA LEU A 78 13.45 8.33 3.69
C LEU A 78 13.28 8.61 2.19
N PHE A 79 14.40 8.62 1.49
CA PHE A 79 14.48 8.88 0.06
C PHE A 79 15.13 7.73 -0.69
N LEU A 80 14.73 7.56 -1.95
CA LEU A 80 15.33 6.60 -2.88
C LEU A 80 16.61 7.13 -3.54
N ASP A 81 16.76 8.45 -3.51
CA ASP A 81 17.79 9.19 -4.21
C ASP A 81 18.54 10.09 -3.22
N ARG A 82 19.87 10.09 -3.35
CA ARG A 82 20.76 10.84 -2.46
C ARG A 82 20.57 12.35 -2.66
N ASP A 83 20.44 12.79 -3.90
CA ASP A 83 20.35 14.22 -4.22
C ASP A 83 19.05 14.82 -3.69
N ARG A 84 17.95 14.06 -3.70
CA ARG A 84 16.68 14.44 -3.05
C ARG A 84 16.79 14.48 -1.53
N ALA A 85 17.47 13.52 -0.91
CA ALA A 85 17.72 13.57 0.54
C ALA A 85 18.54 14.80 0.93
N GLU A 86 19.58 15.11 0.15
CA GLU A 86 20.40 16.32 0.28
C GLU A 86 19.57 17.60 0.10
N ALA A 87 18.73 17.65 -0.93
CA ALA A 87 17.85 18.79 -1.20
C ALA A 87 16.84 18.99 -0.06
N HIS A 88 16.27 17.91 0.48
CA HIS A 88 15.40 17.95 1.66
C HIS A 88 16.10 18.58 2.86
N ARG A 89 17.34 18.17 3.15
CA ARG A 89 18.14 18.71 4.27
C ARG A 89 18.39 20.22 4.12
N ARG A 90 18.53 20.71 2.88
CA ARG A 90 18.72 22.12 2.56
C ARG A 90 17.43 22.93 2.49
N GLY A 91 16.26 22.28 2.55
CA GLY A 91 14.97 22.94 2.32
C GLY A 91 14.75 23.33 0.85
N ASP A 92 15.52 22.78 -0.07
CA ASP A 92 15.43 23.04 -1.51
C ASP A 92 14.42 22.09 -2.15
N PHE A 93 13.14 22.46 -2.08
CA PHE A 93 12.07 21.64 -2.66
C PHE A 93 11.93 21.78 -4.19
N SER A 94 12.69 22.68 -4.82
CA SER A 94 12.64 22.89 -6.27
C SER A 94 13.07 21.63 -7.07
N ARG A 95 13.89 20.78 -6.44
CA ARG A 95 14.41 19.52 -7.00
C ARG A 95 13.50 18.31 -6.83
N PHE A 96 12.34 18.47 -6.20
CA PHE A 96 11.37 17.37 -6.02
C PHE A 96 10.50 17.15 -7.26
N THR A 97 10.75 17.93 -8.32
CA THR A 97 10.18 17.68 -9.63
C THR A 97 10.49 16.22 -10.02
N PRO A 98 9.46 15.39 -10.31
CA PRO A 98 9.69 14.06 -10.86
C PRO A 98 10.62 14.18 -12.07
N PRO A 99 11.63 13.31 -12.23
CA PRO A 99 12.42 13.31 -13.47
C PRO A 99 11.46 13.23 -14.66
N ALA A 100 11.80 13.93 -15.75
CA ALA A 100 11.07 13.83 -17.01
C ALA A 100 10.94 12.34 -17.39
N GLN A 101 9.71 11.90 -17.69
CA GLN A 101 9.36 10.49 -17.88
C GLN A 101 9.80 9.96 -19.26
N ASP A 102 11.04 10.24 -19.68
CA ASP A 102 11.52 9.86 -21.02
C ASP A 102 12.02 8.40 -21.09
N GLU A 103 12.06 7.67 -19.97
CA GLU A 103 12.40 6.24 -19.98
C GLU A 103 11.14 5.33 -19.90
N PRO A 104 11.05 4.29 -20.75
CA PRO A 104 9.98 3.30 -20.68
C PRO A 104 10.09 2.53 -19.35
N ARG A 105 9.26 2.90 -18.37
CA ARG A 105 9.26 2.28 -17.04
C ARG A 105 8.84 0.82 -17.14
N ARG A 106 9.78 -0.09 -16.85
CA ARG A 106 9.48 -1.49 -16.47
C ARG A 106 9.06 -1.64 -15.00
N VAL A 107 9.10 -0.55 -14.23
CA VAL A 107 8.73 -0.51 -12.81
C VAL A 107 7.28 -0.08 -12.68
N ALA A 108 6.48 -0.86 -11.96
CA ALA A 108 5.05 -0.64 -11.81
C ALA A 108 4.75 0.32 -10.66
N GLY A 109 4.99 1.60 -10.94
CA GLY A 109 4.81 2.69 -9.99
C GLY A 109 6.03 2.97 -9.11
N PRO A 110 5.93 3.96 -8.20
CA PRO A 110 7.03 4.33 -7.31
C PRO A 110 7.27 3.22 -6.28
N PRO A 111 8.52 2.93 -5.92
CA PRO A 111 8.82 1.92 -4.91
C PRO A 111 8.28 2.36 -3.53
N CYS A 112 8.00 1.35 -2.70
CA CYS A 112 7.39 1.51 -1.39
C CYS A 112 8.45 1.42 -0.29
N PHE A 113 8.33 2.25 0.72
CA PHE A 113 8.99 1.97 2.00
C PHE A 113 7.97 1.41 2.97
N VAL A 114 8.39 0.43 3.75
CA VAL A 114 7.60 -0.24 4.76
C VAL A 114 8.39 -0.21 6.06
N VAL A 115 7.81 0.34 7.13
CA VAL A 115 8.49 0.45 8.43
C VAL A 115 7.76 -0.47 9.40
N ALA A 116 8.49 -1.38 10.04
CA ALA A 116 7.86 -2.34 10.96
C ALA A 116 7.54 -1.69 12.32
N GLU A 117 6.28 -1.79 12.74
CA GLU A 117 5.78 -1.18 13.97
C GLU A 117 6.24 -1.92 15.23
N GLY A 118 7.29 -1.39 15.86
CA GLY A 118 7.40 -1.25 17.32
C GLY A 118 7.27 0.21 17.77
N TRP A 119 7.01 1.11 16.82
CA TRP A 119 6.84 2.55 16.99
C TRP A 119 5.41 2.90 16.59
N SER A 120 4.45 2.70 17.49
CA SER A 120 3.12 3.28 17.26
C SER A 120 3.22 4.78 17.50
N ILE A 121 2.82 5.58 16.51
CA ILE A 121 1.84 6.63 16.80
C ILE A 121 0.62 5.87 17.35
N GLN A 122 0.54 5.76 18.68
CA GLN A 122 -0.51 5.14 19.49
C GLN A 122 -1.04 3.72 19.14
N HIS A 123 -0.63 2.79 20.00
CA HIS A 123 -1.32 1.60 20.55
C HIS A 123 -1.05 0.17 20.03
N ARG A 124 -0.49 -0.59 21.00
CA ARG A 124 -0.44 -2.04 21.27
C ARG A 124 -1.31 -3.00 20.42
N GLY A 125 -0.61 -3.90 19.72
CA GLY A 125 -1.03 -5.24 19.28
C GLY A 125 -0.12 -5.72 18.15
N ARG A 126 0.59 -6.85 18.28
CA ARG A 126 1.44 -7.47 17.22
C ARG A 126 0.51 -7.91 16.06
N VAL A 127 0.77 -7.75 14.75
CA VAL A 127 1.94 -8.18 13.91
C VAL A 127 2.24 -7.18 12.73
N SER A 128 3.50 -7.16 12.24
CA SER A 128 4.16 -6.34 11.17
C SER A 128 3.55 -6.32 9.74
N PRO A 129 4.08 -5.51 8.77
CA PRO A 129 4.36 -4.08 8.79
C PRO A 129 3.59 -3.34 7.67
N VAL A 130 3.05 -2.17 8.03
CA VAL A 130 2.15 -1.32 7.24
C VAL A 130 2.92 -0.54 6.15
N SER A 131 2.44 -0.55 4.90
CA SER A 131 3.10 0.12 3.77
C SER A 131 2.64 1.57 3.63
N ALA A 132 3.36 2.58 4.14
CA ALA A 132 3.00 4.01 4.00
C ALA A 132 3.87 4.71 2.93
N VAL A 133 3.33 5.59 2.04
CA VAL A 133 4.16 6.61 1.33
C VAL A 133 3.40 7.89 0.90
N GLN A 134 3.28 8.88 1.78
CA GLN A 134 4.05 10.11 1.54
C GLN A 134 5.45 9.78 2.06
N GLU A 135 6.55 10.22 1.43
CA GLU A 135 7.95 10.03 1.88
C GLU A 135 8.00 9.50 3.31
N PRO A 136 8.23 8.20 3.55
CA PRO A 136 7.92 7.59 4.84
C PRO A 136 8.56 8.44 5.96
N ARG A 137 7.70 9.14 6.71
CA ARG A 137 8.13 10.02 7.77
C ARG A 137 8.24 9.17 9.03
N ILE A 138 9.45 8.78 9.36
CA ILE A 138 9.76 8.15 10.64
C ILE A 138 9.90 9.29 11.66
N SER A 139 8.84 9.57 12.40
CA SER A 139 8.89 10.53 13.50
C SER A 139 9.70 9.97 14.66
N GLY A 140 10.83 10.60 14.95
CA GLY A 140 11.70 10.28 16.07
C GLY A 140 11.55 11.30 17.19
N VAL A 141 11.65 10.84 18.45
CA VAL A 141 11.89 11.73 19.59
C VAL A 141 13.35 11.58 19.98
N ALA A 142 14.23 12.45 19.49
CA ALA A 142 15.53 12.59 20.12
C ALA A 142 15.34 13.42 21.39
N LYS A 143 15.14 12.75 22.52
CA LYS A 143 15.24 13.40 23.83
C LYS A 143 16.71 13.76 24.07
N GLY A 144 17.08 14.98 23.68
CA GLY A 144 18.17 15.70 24.29
C GLY A 144 17.77 16.11 25.71
N SER A 145 17.65 15.17 26.64
CA SER A 145 17.61 15.49 28.08
C SER A 145 17.94 14.27 28.94
N PRO A 146 18.85 14.43 29.92
CA PRO A 146 19.27 13.35 30.79
C PRO A 146 18.14 13.02 31.78
N ALA A 147 17.91 11.73 31.99
CA ALA A 147 17.08 11.16 33.06
C ALA A 147 15.57 11.48 33.03
N ALA A 148 14.78 10.53 32.50
CA ALA A 148 13.46 10.14 33.04
C ALA A 148 13.10 8.77 32.43
N ALA A 149 13.52 7.67 33.04
CA ALA A 149 12.84 6.98 34.14
C ALA A 149 11.73 6.03 33.64
N ARG A 150 12.04 4.73 33.79
CA ARG A 150 11.17 3.54 33.84
C ARG A 150 10.79 2.86 32.52
N GLY A 151 11.72 2.04 32.04
CA GLY A 151 11.43 0.62 31.74
C GLY A 151 10.81 0.30 30.38
N GLY A 152 11.56 0.54 29.30
CA GLY A 152 11.26 0.00 27.97
C GLY A 152 12.25 0.54 26.95
N ARG A 153 13.02 -0.35 26.29
CA ARG A 153 14.15 -0.02 25.40
C ARG A 153 13.87 1.17 24.48
N PRO A 154 14.62 2.29 24.57
CA PRO A 154 14.65 3.29 23.52
C PRO A 154 15.76 2.89 22.53
N SER A 155 15.67 1.70 21.90
CA SER A 155 16.59 1.45 20.80
C SER A 155 16.11 2.34 19.66
N GLY A 156 16.85 3.42 19.37
CA GLY A 156 16.61 4.30 18.24
C GLY A 156 16.64 3.59 16.88
N ILE A 157 16.72 2.26 16.84
CA ILE A 157 16.80 1.44 15.64
C ILE A 157 15.41 0.92 15.26
N ALA A 158 15.01 1.20 14.02
CA ALA A 158 13.78 0.73 13.40
C ALA A 158 14.09 -0.19 12.21
N ALA A 159 13.24 -1.18 11.94
CA ALA A 159 13.37 -1.96 10.72
C ALA A 159 12.61 -1.28 9.57
N VAL A 160 13.32 -1.08 8.47
CA VAL A 160 12.84 -0.47 7.23
C VAL A 160 12.95 -1.52 6.12
N ARG A 161 11.94 -1.62 5.28
CA ARG A 161 11.98 -2.41 4.05
C ARG A 161 11.66 -1.52 2.86
N LEU A 162 12.57 -1.46 1.91
CA LEU A 162 12.29 -0.93 0.57
C LEU A 162 11.70 -2.06 -0.27
N GLU A 163 10.60 -1.82 -0.96
CA GLU A 163 9.96 -2.74 -1.90
C GLU A 163 9.86 -2.09 -3.29
N VAL A 164 10.28 -2.80 -4.32
CA VAL A 164 10.22 -2.37 -5.72
C VAL A 164 9.45 -3.40 -6.51
N LEU A 165 8.27 -3.04 -7.01
CA LEU A 165 7.45 -3.91 -7.84
C LEU A 165 7.74 -3.65 -9.32
N SER A 166 8.11 -4.71 -10.04
CA SER A 166 8.21 -4.71 -11.51
C SER A 166 7.14 -5.64 -12.06
N LEU A 167 6.42 -5.21 -13.10
CA LEU A 167 5.40 -6.05 -13.75
C LEU A 167 6.01 -6.72 -14.98
N ASP A 168 5.94 -8.05 -15.01
CA ASP A 168 6.47 -8.88 -16.10
C ASP A 168 5.34 -9.19 -17.10
N GLY A 169 4.84 -8.13 -17.74
CA GLY A 169 3.76 -8.21 -18.71
C GLY A 169 2.40 -8.58 -18.08
N PRO A 170 1.55 -9.38 -18.77
CA PRO A 170 0.19 -9.64 -18.33
C PRO A 170 0.05 -10.82 -17.35
N ARG A 171 1.14 -11.52 -17.01
CA ARG A 171 1.08 -12.80 -16.27
C ARG A 171 1.49 -12.70 -14.81
N GLY A 172 2.15 -11.62 -14.40
CA GLY A 172 2.68 -11.50 -13.05
C GLY A 172 3.66 -10.36 -12.90
N GLY A 173 4.54 -10.50 -11.93
CA GLY A 173 5.62 -9.54 -11.68
C GLY A 173 6.64 -10.05 -10.68
N GLU A 174 7.60 -9.20 -10.37
CA GLU A 174 8.63 -9.44 -9.37
C GLU A 174 8.60 -8.31 -8.34
N LEU A 175 8.48 -8.68 -7.06
CA LEU A 175 8.66 -7.78 -5.94
C LEU A 175 10.08 -7.97 -5.40
N ARG A 176 10.96 -7.01 -5.67
CA ARG A 176 12.27 -6.92 -5.02
C ARG A 176 12.15 -6.21 -3.70
N PHE A 177 12.92 -6.61 -2.71
CA PHE A 177 12.92 -5.96 -1.42
C PHE A 177 14.30 -5.91 -0.76
N THR A 178 14.55 -4.83 -0.03
CA THR A 178 15.75 -4.63 0.79
C THR A 178 15.32 -4.34 2.22
N HIS A 179 15.67 -5.22 3.15
CA HIS A 179 15.50 -4.99 4.57
C HIS A 179 16.74 -4.32 5.15
N ALA A 180 16.52 -3.30 5.95
CA ALA A 180 17.56 -2.58 6.65
C ALA A 180 17.11 -2.22 8.07
N LEU A 181 18.08 -2.06 8.96
CA LEU A 181 17.90 -1.41 10.25
C LEU A 181 18.31 0.06 10.10
N PHE A 182 17.52 0.95 10.70
CA PHE A 182 17.68 2.40 10.65
C PHE A 182 17.83 2.96 12.05
N ASP A 183 19.00 3.49 12.39
CA ASP A 183 19.23 4.20 13.65
C ASP A 183 18.79 5.67 13.51
N THR A 184 17.65 6.00 14.10
CA THR A 184 17.06 7.35 14.16
C THR A 184 17.95 8.38 14.85
N THR A 185 18.93 7.97 15.65
CA THR A 185 19.82 8.88 16.39
C THR A 185 21.00 9.30 15.53
N THR A 186 21.67 8.33 14.92
CA THR A 186 22.86 8.56 14.09
C THR A 186 22.52 8.78 12.61
N LEU A 187 21.30 8.45 12.21
CA LEU A 187 20.83 8.28 10.83
C LEU A 187 21.55 7.17 10.06
N GLY A 188 22.27 6.28 10.75
CA GLY A 188 22.94 5.13 10.16
C GLY A 188 21.94 4.08 9.67
N MET A 189 22.24 3.45 8.54
CA MET A 189 21.44 2.35 7.96
C MET A 189 22.31 1.11 7.82
N GLN A 190 21.85 -0.05 8.27
CA GLN A 190 22.52 -1.33 8.11
C GLN A 190 21.63 -2.28 7.31
N GLN A 191 22.09 -2.74 6.14
CA GLN A 191 21.37 -3.76 5.38
C GLN A 191 21.39 -5.08 6.17
N VAL A 192 20.21 -5.67 6.26
CA VAL A 192 19.98 -6.97 6.91
C VAL A 192 19.86 -8.06 5.88
N ALA A 193 19.04 -7.80 4.86
CA ALA A 193 18.71 -8.77 3.84
C ALA A 193 18.28 -8.08 2.55
N GLU A 194 18.46 -8.77 1.44
CA GLU A 194 17.85 -8.44 0.15
C GLU A 194 17.23 -9.71 -0.41
N GLY A 195 16.14 -9.57 -1.16
CA GLY A 195 15.52 -10.68 -1.85
C GLY A 195 14.59 -10.22 -2.95
N SER A 196 14.03 -11.20 -3.64
CA SER A 196 12.96 -10.97 -4.59
C SER A 196 11.93 -12.08 -4.54
N MET A 197 10.72 -11.73 -4.97
CA MET A 197 9.55 -12.59 -4.95
C MET A 197 8.88 -12.54 -6.31
N ARG A 198 8.87 -13.68 -7.01
CA ARG A 198 8.04 -13.83 -8.21
C ARG A 198 6.59 -13.96 -7.78
N LEU A 199 5.72 -13.23 -8.47
CA LEU A 199 4.29 -13.15 -8.20
C LEU A 199 3.50 -13.56 -9.43
N ALA A 200 2.46 -14.37 -9.24
CA ALA A 200 1.50 -14.67 -10.29
C ALA A 200 0.33 -13.69 -10.24
N LEU A 201 -0.20 -13.31 -11.41
CA LEU A 201 -1.44 -12.55 -11.49
C LEU A 201 -2.62 -13.41 -11.04
N LEU A 202 -3.27 -13.01 -9.94
CA LEU A 202 -4.47 -13.67 -9.44
C LEU A 202 -5.73 -13.10 -10.10
N ALA A 203 -5.85 -11.76 -10.12
CA ALA A 203 -6.99 -11.08 -10.72
C ALA A 203 -6.60 -9.66 -11.19
N GLU A 204 -7.31 -9.16 -12.20
CA GLU A 204 -7.20 -7.79 -12.69
C GLU A 204 -8.60 -7.16 -12.72
N GLY A 205 -8.70 -5.91 -12.28
CA GLY A 205 -9.95 -5.19 -12.11
C GLY A 205 -9.91 -3.78 -12.69
N PRO A 206 -10.95 -2.97 -12.42
CA PRO A 206 -11.06 -1.61 -12.92
C PRO A 206 -9.83 -0.73 -12.59
N GLY A 207 -9.46 0.16 -13.51
CA GLY A 207 -8.30 1.03 -13.35
C GLY A 207 -6.96 0.27 -13.38
N GLU A 208 -6.90 -0.87 -14.06
CA GLU A 208 -5.71 -1.72 -14.15
C GLU A 208 -5.21 -2.22 -12.78
N VAL A 209 -6.08 -2.24 -11.77
CA VAL A 209 -5.75 -2.77 -10.45
C VAL A 209 -5.56 -4.28 -10.55
N ARG A 210 -4.32 -4.71 -10.39
CA ARG A 210 -3.91 -6.12 -10.31
C ARG A 210 -3.73 -6.58 -8.88
N VAL A 211 -4.19 -7.79 -8.60
CA VAL A 211 -3.86 -8.57 -7.41
C VAL A 211 -2.89 -9.67 -7.83
N LEU A 212 -1.68 -9.63 -7.27
CA LEU A 212 -0.64 -10.61 -7.50
C LEU A 212 -0.44 -11.44 -6.24
N ALA A 213 0.00 -12.69 -6.38
CA ALA A 213 0.13 -13.61 -5.25
C ALA A 213 1.37 -14.50 -5.36
N ALA A 214 1.93 -14.86 -4.19
CA ALA A 214 2.93 -15.91 -4.01
C ALA A 214 2.70 -16.61 -2.66
N ARG A 215 3.12 -17.87 -2.55
CA ARG A 215 3.06 -18.64 -1.30
C ARG A 215 4.43 -18.62 -0.60
N ASP A 216 4.44 -18.56 0.73
CA ASP A 216 5.68 -18.81 1.47
C ASP A 216 5.92 -20.33 1.54
N PRO A 217 7.12 -20.84 1.18
CA PRO A 217 7.39 -22.27 1.24
C PRO A 217 7.68 -22.79 2.65
N GLU A 218 8.04 -21.92 3.60
CA GLU A 218 8.45 -22.29 4.96
C GLU A 218 7.39 -21.93 6.00
N GLU A 219 6.55 -20.93 5.71
CA GLU A 219 5.47 -20.51 6.60
C GLU A 219 4.09 -20.72 5.95
N PRO A 220 3.03 -20.99 6.73
CA PRO A 220 1.66 -21.13 6.23
C PRO A 220 1.07 -19.76 5.89
N LEU A 221 1.69 -19.05 4.94
CA LEU A 221 1.35 -17.69 4.54
C LEU A 221 1.22 -17.59 3.01
N VAL A 222 0.26 -16.78 2.59
CA VAL A 222 0.18 -16.27 1.21
C VAL A 222 0.47 -14.78 1.22
N HIS A 223 1.43 -14.36 0.41
CA HIS A 223 1.71 -12.96 0.14
C HIS A 223 0.88 -12.47 -1.04
N LEU A 224 0.16 -11.38 -0.83
CA LEU A 224 -0.63 -10.69 -1.84
C LEU A 224 -0.04 -9.30 -2.08
N VAL A 225 0.07 -8.90 -3.34
CA VAL A 225 0.46 -7.55 -3.75
C VAL A 225 -0.64 -6.95 -4.61
N ILE A 226 -1.27 -5.90 -4.11
CA ILE A 226 -2.33 -5.17 -4.81
C ILE A 226 -1.71 -3.90 -5.38
N THR A 227 -1.65 -3.81 -6.71
CA THR A 227 -1.22 -2.59 -7.41
C THR A 227 -2.25 -1.48 -7.28
N LYS A 228 -1.82 -0.23 -7.47
CA LYS A 228 -2.71 0.93 -7.53
C LYS A 228 -2.80 1.43 -8.97
N PRO A 229 -3.91 2.07 -9.35
CA PRO A 229 -4.00 2.70 -10.65
C PRO A 229 -2.92 3.78 -10.79
N GLU A 230 -2.18 3.78 -11.89
CA GLU A 230 -1.21 4.84 -12.20
C GLU A 230 -1.86 5.85 -13.17
N TYR A 231 -2.19 7.02 -12.64
CA TYR A 231 -2.72 8.13 -13.45
C TYR A 231 -1.59 9.05 -13.88
N GLN A 232 -1.36 9.13 -15.18
CA GLN A 232 -0.36 10.03 -15.77
C GLN A 232 -0.95 11.44 -15.91
N GLY A 233 -0.14 12.45 -15.57
CA GLY A 233 -0.49 13.87 -15.68
C GLY A 233 -0.30 14.66 -14.37
N ARG A 234 0.08 15.93 -14.51
CA ARG A 234 0.03 16.90 -13.39
C ARG A 234 -1.43 17.09 -13.01
N GLY A 235 -1.76 17.11 -11.71
CA GLY A 235 -3.15 17.28 -11.21
C GLY A 235 -3.88 16.01 -10.81
N VAL A 236 -3.70 14.93 -11.57
CA VAL A 236 -4.30 13.61 -11.27
C VAL A 236 -3.42 12.73 -10.41
N THR A 237 -2.15 13.12 -10.21
CA THR A 237 -1.17 12.28 -9.53
C THR A 237 -1.60 11.94 -8.10
N TYR A 238 -2.48 12.73 -7.46
CA TYR A 238 -3.02 12.48 -6.13
C TYR A 238 -4.20 11.50 -6.10
N LEU A 239 -4.87 11.26 -7.23
CA LEU A 239 -5.95 10.30 -7.33
C LEU A 239 -5.40 8.89 -7.26
N GLY A 240 -6.09 8.00 -6.54
CA GLY A 240 -5.67 6.60 -6.38
C GLY A 240 -4.39 6.38 -5.57
N ARG A 241 -3.79 7.43 -4.98
CA ARG A 241 -2.63 7.28 -4.09
C ARG A 241 -2.96 6.44 -2.88
N TYR A 242 -4.10 6.71 -2.26
CA TYR A 242 -4.44 6.12 -0.98
C TYR A 242 -5.13 4.77 -1.15
N ALA A 243 -4.55 3.74 -0.53
CA ALA A 243 -5.15 2.43 -0.34
C ALA A 243 -5.28 2.15 1.15
N ARG A 244 -6.43 1.58 1.55
CA ARG A 244 -6.68 1.12 2.92
C ARG A 244 -6.95 -0.37 2.91
N ALA A 245 -6.20 -1.15 3.67
CA ALA A 245 -6.51 -2.55 3.94
C ALA A 245 -7.12 -2.73 5.32
N GLN A 246 -8.02 -3.71 5.42
CA GLN A 246 -8.58 -4.23 6.66
C GLN A 246 -8.38 -5.76 6.66
N LEU A 247 -7.76 -6.29 7.70
CA LEU A 247 -7.43 -7.70 7.91
C LEU A 247 -7.95 -8.09 9.30
N GLY A 248 -9.15 -8.67 9.40
CA GLY A 248 -9.80 -8.87 10.70
C GLY A 248 -9.98 -7.53 11.44
N THR A 249 -9.36 -7.39 12.62
CA THR A 249 -9.35 -6.15 13.41
C THR A 249 -8.23 -5.18 13.03
N GLU A 250 -7.28 -5.60 12.21
CA GLU A 250 -6.13 -4.80 11.83
C GLU A 250 -6.45 -3.93 10.61
N SER A 251 -5.93 -2.71 10.61
CA SER A 251 -6.04 -1.79 9.47
C SER A 251 -4.66 -1.33 9.05
N ALA A 252 -4.40 -1.36 7.74
CA ALA A 252 -3.20 -0.79 7.14
C ALA A 252 -3.61 0.27 6.13
N HIS A 253 -2.75 1.26 5.93
CA HIS A 253 -2.94 2.24 4.87
C HIS A 253 -1.64 2.42 4.13
N GLY A 254 -1.74 2.82 2.87
CA GLY A 254 -0.58 3.05 2.06
C GLY A 254 -0.79 3.98 0.91
N ASP A 255 0.31 4.62 0.52
CA ASP A 255 0.32 5.68 -0.48
C ASP A 255 1.36 5.46 -1.61
N CYS A 256 2.02 4.29 -1.64
CA CYS A 256 2.96 3.91 -2.70
C CYS A 256 2.30 3.18 -3.89
N GLY A 257 3.09 2.71 -4.88
CA GLY A 257 2.56 2.07 -6.10
C GLY A 257 1.78 0.76 -5.86
N HIS A 258 1.97 0.11 -4.72
CA HIS A 258 1.28 -1.13 -4.37
C HIS A 258 0.98 -1.22 -2.86
N LEU A 259 0.25 -2.26 -2.46
CA LEU A 259 0.02 -2.63 -1.06
C LEU A 259 0.27 -4.13 -0.92
N ARG A 260 1.12 -4.52 0.03
CA ARG A 260 1.39 -5.93 0.31
C ARG A 260 0.65 -6.39 1.56
N LEU A 261 -0.02 -7.54 1.48
CA LEU A 261 -0.67 -8.22 2.59
C LEU A 261 -0.07 -9.63 2.74
N SER A 262 -0.08 -10.16 3.95
CA SER A 262 0.19 -11.57 4.21
C SER A 262 -1.06 -12.18 4.86
N LEU A 263 -1.58 -13.25 4.28
CA LEU A 263 -2.74 -13.97 4.81
C LEU A 263 -2.31 -15.34 5.36
N PRO A 264 -2.61 -15.65 6.64
CA PRO A 264 -2.43 -17.00 7.18
C PRO A 264 -3.26 -18.04 6.46
N THR A 265 -2.67 -19.20 6.21
CA THR A 265 -3.27 -20.34 5.53
C THR A 265 -3.02 -21.66 6.25
N ASP A 266 -2.97 -21.64 7.59
CA ASP A 266 -2.88 -22.87 8.36
C ASP A 266 -3.99 -23.85 7.96
N PRO A 267 -3.72 -25.18 7.91
CA PRO A 267 -4.74 -26.16 7.59
C PRO A 267 -5.97 -26.05 8.50
N GLY A 268 -7.15 -25.89 7.89
CA GLY A 268 -8.42 -25.67 8.57
C GLY A 268 -8.74 -24.21 8.89
N ILE A 269 -7.83 -23.27 8.60
CA ILE A 269 -8.01 -21.84 8.84
C ILE A 269 -8.18 -21.11 7.50
N GLY A 270 -9.10 -20.14 7.49
CA GLY A 270 -9.29 -19.21 6.38
C GLY A 270 -9.08 -17.77 6.85
N SER A 271 -8.30 -17.02 6.09
CA SER A 271 -8.03 -15.61 6.33
C SER A 271 -8.60 -14.76 5.20
N GLN A 272 -9.11 -13.59 5.53
CA GLN A 272 -9.65 -12.65 4.55
C GLN A 272 -9.20 -11.22 4.83
N GLY A 273 -9.06 -10.45 3.76
CA GLY A 273 -8.74 -9.03 3.81
C GLY A 273 -9.59 -8.26 2.82
N THR A 274 -9.75 -6.97 3.07
CA THR A 274 -10.40 -6.04 2.15
C THR A 274 -9.50 -4.85 1.93
N VAL A 275 -9.23 -4.49 0.68
CA VAL A 275 -8.51 -3.27 0.29
C VAL A 275 -9.50 -2.31 -0.37
N VAL A 276 -9.42 -1.03 -0.03
CA VAL A 276 -10.20 0.05 -0.65
C VAL A 276 -9.23 1.02 -1.31
N ILE A 277 -9.42 1.27 -2.61
CA ILE A 277 -8.59 2.14 -3.44
C ILE A 277 -9.51 3.09 -4.21
N GLU A 278 -9.14 4.36 -4.38
CA GLU A 278 -9.88 5.26 -5.25
C GLU A 278 -9.51 5.05 -6.71
N VAL A 279 -10.50 4.84 -7.58
CA VAL A 279 -10.34 4.64 -9.01
C VAL A 279 -11.16 5.68 -9.77
N VAL A 280 -10.55 6.31 -10.77
CA VAL A 280 -11.23 7.16 -11.74
C VAL A 280 -12.09 6.29 -12.64
N GLU A 281 -13.39 6.61 -12.71
CA GLU A 281 -14.33 5.98 -13.63
C GLU A 281 -14.28 6.68 -14.99
N GLY A 282 -14.12 5.90 -16.05
CA GLY A 282 -14.04 6.39 -17.43
C GLY A 282 -12.66 6.89 -17.82
N ASP A 283 -12.59 7.50 -18.99
CA ASP A 283 -11.32 8.02 -19.53
C ASP A 283 -10.91 9.30 -18.80
N LEU A 284 -9.62 9.39 -18.48
CA LEU A 284 -9.06 10.64 -18.01
C LEU A 284 -9.11 11.68 -19.14
N PRO A 285 -9.58 12.90 -18.85
CA PRO A 285 -9.51 14.00 -19.80
C PRO A 285 -8.04 14.27 -20.14
N LYS A 286 -7.75 14.54 -21.41
CA LYS A 286 -6.41 14.98 -21.83
C LYS A 286 -6.16 16.35 -21.21
N LEU A 287 -5.35 16.38 -20.15
CA LEU A 287 -4.95 17.62 -19.52
C LEU A 287 -3.96 18.38 -20.44
N PRO A 288 -4.00 19.71 -20.44
CA PRO A 288 -3.02 20.50 -21.17
C PRO A 288 -1.59 20.17 -20.73
N GLY A 289 -0.64 20.27 -21.66
CA GLY A 289 0.77 20.02 -21.40
C GLY A 289 1.34 20.90 -20.29
N ALA A 290 2.50 20.51 -19.77
CA ALA A 290 3.19 21.20 -18.67
C ALA A 290 3.50 22.69 -18.96
N ASP A 291 3.48 23.09 -20.23
CA ASP A 291 3.77 24.43 -20.73
C ASP A 291 2.62 25.43 -20.51
N VAL A 292 1.42 24.95 -20.12
CA VAL A 292 0.30 25.86 -19.82
C VAL A 292 0.48 26.45 -18.40
N PRO A 293 0.50 27.80 -18.28
CA PRO A 293 0.57 28.50 -16.99
C PRO A 293 -0.54 28.03 -16.03
N HIS A 294 -0.22 27.96 -14.74
CA HIS A 294 -1.14 27.39 -13.73
C HIS A 294 -2.48 28.13 -13.66
N ASP A 295 -2.49 29.43 -13.86
CA ASP A 295 -3.68 30.30 -13.90
C ASP A 295 -4.56 30.10 -15.14
N GLN A 296 -4.03 29.42 -16.17
CA GLN A 296 -4.72 29.14 -17.43
C GLN A 296 -5.14 27.67 -17.58
N ARG A 297 -4.93 26.85 -16.54
CA ARG A 297 -5.30 25.43 -16.59
C ARG A 297 -6.80 25.26 -16.40
N PRO A 298 -7.47 24.52 -17.30
CA PRO A 298 -8.87 24.21 -17.14
C PRO A 298 -9.05 23.32 -15.92
N ILE A 299 -9.98 23.70 -15.04
CA ILE A 299 -10.45 22.80 -13.99
C ILE A 299 -11.25 21.71 -14.69
N VAL A 300 -10.79 20.46 -14.57
CA VAL A 300 -11.53 19.33 -15.13
C VAL A 300 -12.19 18.54 -14.02
N GLU A 301 -13.43 18.11 -14.27
CA GLU A 301 -14.19 17.28 -13.34
C GLU A 301 -14.04 15.81 -13.75
N VAL A 302 -13.58 14.98 -12.81
CA VAL A 302 -13.46 13.53 -12.99
C VAL A 302 -14.38 12.80 -12.01
N SER A 303 -14.94 11.67 -12.47
CA SER A 303 -15.70 10.76 -11.61
C SER A 303 -14.74 9.81 -10.91
N VAL A 304 -14.74 9.78 -9.58
CA VAL A 304 -13.89 8.91 -8.77
C VAL A 304 -14.76 8.05 -7.88
N ARG A 305 -14.48 6.75 -7.81
CA ARG A 305 -15.21 5.82 -6.96
C ARG A 305 -14.26 4.90 -6.21
N GLU A 306 -14.67 4.51 -5.01
CA GLU A 306 -13.92 3.55 -4.22
C GLU A 306 -14.11 2.14 -4.82
N LEU A 307 -13.01 1.53 -5.25
CA LEU A 307 -12.93 0.12 -5.61
C LEU A 307 -12.57 -0.67 -4.35
N ARG A 308 -13.39 -1.65 -4.02
CA ARG A 308 -13.15 -2.63 -2.96
C ARG A 308 -12.60 -3.92 -3.57
N VAL A 309 -11.39 -4.29 -3.16
CA VAL A 309 -10.74 -5.55 -3.48
C VAL A 309 -10.89 -6.48 -2.28
N SER A 310 -11.64 -7.55 -2.42
CA SER A 310 -11.75 -8.59 -1.39
C SER A 310 -10.79 -9.71 -1.73
N VAL A 311 -9.97 -10.10 -0.77
CA VAL A 311 -9.00 -11.19 -0.90
C VAL A 311 -9.21 -12.21 0.20
N SER A 312 -9.00 -13.48 -0.11
CA SER A 312 -9.04 -14.55 0.87
C SER A 312 -8.03 -15.64 0.53
N ALA A 313 -7.52 -16.28 1.57
CA ALA A 313 -6.70 -17.47 1.45
C ALA A 313 -7.17 -18.50 2.49
N SER A 314 -7.31 -19.75 2.08
CA SER A 314 -7.76 -20.85 2.95
C SER A 314 -7.13 -22.15 2.52
N GLN A 315 -6.82 -23.03 3.46
CA GLN A 315 -6.33 -24.37 3.16
C GLN A 315 -7.13 -25.38 3.97
N SER A 316 -7.77 -26.35 3.33
CA SER A 316 -8.37 -27.48 4.03
C SER A 316 -7.29 -28.47 4.47
N SER A 317 -7.59 -29.35 5.43
CA SER A 317 -6.66 -30.41 5.86
C SER A 317 -6.33 -31.41 4.75
N SER A 318 -7.15 -31.48 3.69
CA SER A 318 -6.93 -32.33 2.52
C SER A 318 -6.26 -31.59 1.35
N ASP A 319 -6.15 -30.26 1.42
CA ASP A 319 -5.57 -29.48 0.32
C ASP A 319 -4.05 -29.53 0.41
N ALA A 320 -3.40 -29.91 -0.69
CA ALA A 320 -1.94 -29.91 -0.79
C ALA A 320 -1.32 -28.50 -0.81
N ALA A 321 -2.13 -27.47 -1.11
CA ALA A 321 -1.71 -26.08 -1.19
C ALA A 321 -2.89 -25.14 -0.84
N PRO A 322 -2.62 -23.91 -0.37
CA PRO A 322 -3.68 -22.96 -0.07
C PRO A 322 -4.44 -22.53 -1.33
N ILE A 323 -5.74 -22.39 -1.18
CA ILE A 323 -6.65 -21.83 -2.18
C ILE A 323 -6.74 -20.33 -1.95
N VAL A 324 -6.42 -19.55 -2.98
CA VAL A 324 -6.42 -18.08 -2.90
C VAL A 324 -7.45 -17.52 -3.87
N SER A 325 -8.23 -16.55 -3.41
CA SER A 325 -9.21 -15.87 -4.25
C SER A 325 -9.17 -14.36 -4.08
N ALA A 326 -9.45 -13.65 -5.18
CA ALA A 326 -9.62 -12.21 -5.19
C ALA A 326 -10.87 -11.82 -5.98
N GLY A 327 -11.51 -10.73 -5.59
CA GLY A 327 -12.68 -10.19 -6.25
C GLY A 327 -12.77 -8.68 -6.10
N PHE A 328 -13.42 -8.04 -7.06
CA PHE A 328 -13.59 -6.60 -7.13
C PHE A 328 -15.05 -6.22 -6.99
N SER A 329 -15.32 -5.15 -6.26
CA SER A 329 -16.66 -4.58 -6.14
C SER A 329 -16.55 -3.07 -5.95
N TRP A 330 -17.56 -2.33 -6.41
CA TRP A 330 -17.61 -0.89 -6.15
C TRP A 330 -18.15 -0.62 -4.74
N ALA A 331 -17.49 0.26 -4.01
CA ALA A 331 -17.96 0.79 -2.74
C ALA A 331 -18.55 2.20 -2.92
N GLY A 332 -19.71 2.42 -2.31
CA GLY A 332 -20.38 3.73 -2.33
C GLY A 332 -20.82 4.19 -3.73
N LYS A 333 -21.14 5.49 -3.83
CA LYS A 333 -21.45 6.18 -5.08
C LYS A 333 -20.21 6.87 -5.62
N ALA A 334 -20.13 7.01 -6.94
CA ALA A 334 -19.12 7.83 -7.57
C ALA A 334 -19.23 9.29 -7.08
N LYS A 335 -18.07 9.94 -6.91
CA LYS A 335 -17.93 11.33 -6.47
C LYS A 335 -17.25 12.12 -7.57
N ARG A 336 -17.75 13.32 -7.83
CA ARG A 336 -17.11 14.27 -8.75
C ARG A 336 -15.97 14.98 -8.03
N ARG A 337 -14.78 14.99 -8.63
CA ARG A 337 -13.61 15.72 -8.13
C ARG A 337 -13.08 16.65 -9.19
N GLN A 338 -12.70 17.85 -8.77
CA GLN A 338 -12.02 18.82 -9.61
C GLN A 338 -10.51 18.59 -9.54
N ILE A 339 -9.85 18.56 -10.70
CA ILE A 339 -8.40 18.42 -10.86
C ILE A 339 -7.85 19.60 -11.70
N TYR A 340 -6.58 19.97 -11.46
CA TYR A 340 -5.88 21.14 -12.02
C TYR A 340 -4.65 20.77 -12.85
#